data_AF-A0A3C1Y6Y8-F1
#
_entry.id   AF-A0A3C1Y6Y8-F1
#
_cell.length_a   1.000
_cell.length_b   1.000
_cell.length_c   1.000
_cell.angle_alpha   90.00
_cell.angle_beta   90.00
_cell.angle_gamma   90.00
#
_symmetry.space_group_name_H-M   'P 1'
#
loop_
_entity.id
_entity.type
_entity.pdbx_description
1 polymer ?
#
loop_
_entity_poly.entity_id
_entity_poly.type
_entity_poly.pdbx_seq_one_letter_code
_entity_poly.pdbx_strand_id
1 'polypeptide(L)'
;MKKSIIFSSFVAASLTAGLTSCSDVEYPDTPNAPKAENVTSDVDGRSVSLTWTLPQGKDIKGVQILRDGVVVATIEGPATSYSDRRATPGTDVRYTVKIMYADGTVSEGITVHMDIISTEKACLLLPCEMPELTDDDEIYAANWFTQEYGDNGVVMTPADVNKITVKDNPVVWINIDREGLPMGWRNLPEKLVAPEVLDALRDYIDAGGHVYLTKHATQMTVPLGFLDEQFAPRLYASGAGGEGSDIWTMNCNIGLIYDHYDSPLFAGLTTCDVFTHPTIPLIGPGWREDHNC
;
A
#
# COMPACT_ATOMS: atom_id res chain seq x y z
N MET A 1 26.07 -63.84 63.26
CA MET A 1 25.21 -64.11 64.44
C MET A 1 23.83 -63.52 64.18
N LYS A 2 22.77 -64.35 64.37
CA LYS A 2 21.30 -64.06 64.41
C LYS A 2 20.65 -63.56 63.10
N LYS A 3 19.98 -64.45 62.34
CA LYS A 3 18.56 -64.90 62.39
C LYS A 3 17.62 -63.84 61.77
N SER A 4 17.11 -64.01 60.53
CA SER A 4 16.06 -64.94 60.05
C SER A 4 14.63 -64.35 60.20
N ILE A 5 13.83 -64.56 59.14
CA ILE A 5 12.37 -64.83 59.11
C ILE A 5 11.39 -63.71 58.61
N ILE A 6 10.85 -64.00 57.42
CA ILE A 6 9.44 -64.03 56.96
C ILE A 6 8.81 -62.82 56.23
N PHE A 7 8.31 -63.18 55.04
CA PHE A 7 7.40 -62.54 54.09
C PHE A 7 5.94 -62.59 54.58
N SER A 8 5.13 -61.53 54.37
CA SER A 8 3.75 -61.61 53.82
C SER A 8 2.93 -60.31 53.97
N SER A 9 2.55 -59.77 52.80
CA SER A 9 1.23 -59.31 52.33
C SER A 9 0.25 -58.43 53.15
N PHE A 10 -0.12 -57.31 52.48
CA PHE A 10 -1.45 -56.67 52.30
C PHE A 10 -2.31 -56.21 53.49
N VAL A 11 -2.72 -54.92 53.48
CA VAL A 11 -4.12 -54.43 53.46
C VAL A 11 -4.13 -52.89 53.36
N ALA A 12 -5.05 -52.35 52.57
CA ALA A 12 -5.26 -50.93 52.28
C ALA A 12 -5.98 -50.18 53.42
N ALA A 13 -5.69 -48.87 53.55
CA ALA A 13 -6.53 -47.92 54.26
C ALA A 13 -6.68 -46.63 53.43
N SER A 14 -7.87 -46.43 52.91
CA SER A 14 -8.35 -45.26 52.19
C SER A 14 -8.54 -44.08 53.16
N LEU A 15 -7.88 -42.95 52.89
CA LEU A 15 -8.08 -41.69 53.59
C LEU A 15 -8.80 -40.71 52.65
N THR A 16 -10.13 -40.59 52.81
CA THR A 16 -10.91 -39.53 52.17
C THR A 16 -10.77 -38.25 52.98
N ALA A 17 -9.89 -37.35 52.55
CA ALA A 17 -9.84 -35.97 53.00
C ALA A 17 -10.54 -35.09 51.94
N GLY A 18 -11.57 -34.36 52.34
CA GLY A 18 -12.29 -33.43 51.48
C GLY A 18 -11.40 -32.27 51.05
N LEU A 19 -11.36 -31.99 49.76
CA LEU A 19 -10.80 -30.76 49.21
C LEU A 19 -11.97 -29.82 48.91
N THR A 20 -12.24 -28.87 49.81
CA THR A 20 -12.99 -27.66 49.46
C THR A 20 -12.01 -26.68 48.85
N SER A 21 -11.92 -26.65 47.53
CA SER A 21 -11.20 -25.61 46.79
C SER A 21 -12.19 -24.83 45.95
N CYS A 22 -12.91 -23.91 46.58
CA CYS A 22 -13.47 -22.75 45.89
C CYS A 22 -12.71 -21.53 46.43
N SER A 23 -11.59 -21.19 45.79
CA SER A 23 -11.05 -19.84 45.90
C SER A 23 -11.84 -18.98 44.91
N ASP A 24 -12.92 -18.36 45.37
CA ASP A 24 -13.52 -17.24 44.63
C ASP A 24 -12.53 -16.08 44.68
N VAL A 25 -11.73 -15.98 43.62
CA VAL A 25 -10.95 -14.77 43.36
C VAL A 25 -11.92 -13.78 42.71
N GLU A 26 -12.46 -12.86 43.51
CA GLU A 26 -13.09 -11.66 42.96
C GLU A 26 -12.02 -10.84 42.24
N TYR A 27 -12.04 -10.90 40.92
CA TYR A 27 -11.29 -9.94 40.11
C TYR A 27 -11.99 -8.58 40.26
N PRO A 28 -11.25 -7.49 40.52
CA PRO A 28 -11.85 -6.16 40.48
C PRO A 28 -12.45 -5.94 39.10
N ASP A 29 -13.70 -5.47 39.05
CA ASP A 29 -14.35 -5.07 37.81
C ASP A 29 -13.41 -4.12 37.04
N THR A 30 -13.04 -4.50 35.82
CA THR A 30 -12.31 -3.61 34.91
C THR A 30 -13.14 -2.33 34.79
N PRO A 31 -12.55 -1.13 34.97
CA PRO A 31 -13.31 0.11 34.86
C PRO A 31 -13.99 0.18 33.48
N ASN A 32 -15.30 -0.08 33.44
CA ASN A 32 -16.03 -0.14 32.18
C ASN A 32 -16.38 1.28 31.75
N ALA A 33 -15.50 1.89 30.96
CA ALA A 33 -15.78 3.18 30.36
C ALA A 33 -16.86 3.03 29.27
N PRO A 34 -17.85 3.94 29.16
CA PRO A 34 -18.91 3.81 28.18
C PRO A 34 -18.36 3.72 26.74
N LYS A 35 -19.04 2.98 25.86
CA LYS A 35 -18.55 2.66 24.52
C LYS A 35 -19.41 3.34 23.45
N ALA A 36 -18.92 3.35 22.21
CA ALA A 36 -19.72 3.77 21.07
C ALA A 36 -20.97 2.88 20.90
N GLU A 37 -22.03 3.46 20.37
CA GLU A 37 -23.27 2.75 20.04
C GLU A 37 -23.56 2.84 18.53
N ASN A 38 -24.40 1.96 18.01
CA ASN A 38 -24.83 1.97 16.60
C ASN A 38 -23.65 2.09 15.61
N VAL A 39 -22.56 1.37 15.87
CA VAL A 39 -21.42 1.35 14.95
C VAL A 39 -21.84 0.60 13.70
N THR A 40 -21.77 1.29 12.56
CA THR A 40 -22.07 0.74 11.24
C THR A 40 -20.92 1.02 10.29
N SER A 41 -20.79 0.17 9.28
CA SER A 41 -19.79 0.28 8.22
C SER A 41 -20.46 0.22 6.85
N ASP A 42 -19.86 0.93 5.89
CA ASP A 42 -20.13 0.81 4.46
C ASP A 42 -18.79 0.65 3.72
N VAL A 43 -18.78 -0.16 2.66
CA VAL A 43 -17.58 -0.45 1.87
C VAL A 43 -17.86 -0.28 0.38
N ASP A 44 -17.02 0.54 -0.26
CA ASP A 44 -17.03 0.75 -1.71
C ASP A 44 -15.60 0.56 -2.24
N GLY A 45 -15.35 -0.60 -2.86
CA GLY A 45 -14.00 -1.05 -3.22
C GLY A 45 -13.10 -1.11 -1.98
N ARG A 46 -12.11 -0.21 -1.92
CA ARG A 46 -11.19 -0.06 -0.78
C ARG A 46 -11.52 1.10 0.16
N SER A 47 -12.60 1.84 -0.12
CA SER A 47 -13.04 2.93 0.74
C SER A 47 -14.02 2.39 1.78
N VAL A 48 -13.64 2.47 3.06
CA VAL A 48 -14.49 2.10 4.20
C VAL A 48 -14.97 3.36 4.90
N SER A 49 -16.27 3.46 5.12
CA SER A 49 -16.89 4.51 5.94
C SER A 49 -17.45 3.90 7.21
N LEU A 50 -17.09 4.46 8.36
CA LEU A 50 -17.61 4.09 9.68
C LEU A 50 -18.44 5.23 10.24
N THR A 51 -19.57 4.90 10.85
CA THR A 51 -20.38 5.85 11.63
C THR A 51 -20.79 5.24 12.95
N TRP A 52 -20.94 6.07 13.97
CA TRP A 52 -21.35 5.64 15.30
C TRP A 52 -22.04 6.77 16.09
N THR A 53 -22.69 6.39 17.18
CA THR A 53 -23.25 7.30 18.19
C THR A 53 -22.32 7.34 19.40
N LEU A 54 -22.06 8.54 19.90
CA LEU A 54 -21.22 8.72 21.09
C LEU A 54 -22.01 8.45 22.38
N PRO A 55 -21.39 7.78 23.36
CA PRO A 55 -21.99 7.59 24.67
C PRO A 55 -22.15 8.93 25.41
N GLN A 56 -23.14 8.98 26.29
CA GLN A 56 -23.41 10.15 27.14
C GLN A 56 -22.70 10.03 28.50
N GLY A 57 -22.58 11.16 29.21
CA GLY A 57 -22.26 11.17 30.65
C GLY A 57 -20.78 11.26 31.05
N LYS A 58 -19.83 11.30 30.09
CA LYS A 58 -18.41 11.57 30.34
C LYS A 58 -17.82 12.47 29.25
N ASP A 59 -16.83 13.28 29.63
CA ASP A 59 -16.12 14.17 28.70
C ASP A 59 -15.22 13.38 27.75
N ILE A 60 -15.58 13.39 26.46
CA ILE A 60 -14.88 12.67 25.41
C ILE A 60 -13.67 13.49 24.94
N LYS A 61 -12.48 12.90 25.04
CA LYS A 61 -11.23 13.45 24.50
C LYS A 61 -11.09 13.16 23.00
N GLY A 62 -11.55 12.00 22.55
CA GLY A 62 -11.41 11.58 21.15
C GLY A 62 -11.95 10.19 20.86
N VAL A 63 -11.72 9.72 19.64
CA VAL A 63 -12.07 8.38 19.17
C VAL A 63 -10.84 7.72 18.57
N GLN A 64 -10.57 6.47 18.95
CA GLN A 64 -9.53 5.64 18.36
C GLN A 64 -10.15 4.60 17.44
N ILE A 65 -9.60 4.49 16.23
CA ILE A 65 -10.02 3.51 15.22
C ILE A 65 -8.88 2.52 15.01
N LEU A 66 -9.22 1.23 15.10
CA LEU A 66 -8.31 0.14 14.82
C LEU A 66 -8.80 -0.64 13.61
N ARG A 67 -7.87 -1.10 12.76
CA ARG A 67 -8.09 -2.08 11.70
C ARG A 67 -7.26 -3.31 12.00
N ASP A 68 -7.91 -4.46 12.15
CA ASP A 68 -7.29 -5.73 12.52
C ASP A 68 -6.39 -5.63 13.77
N GLY A 69 -6.83 -4.82 14.74
CA GLY A 69 -6.11 -4.58 16.00
C GLY A 69 -4.98 -3.55 15.93
N VAL A 70 -4.68 -3.00 14.75
CA VAL A 70 -3.69 -1.92 14.58
C VAL A 70 -4.41 -0.57 14.57
N VAL A 71 -3.95 0.40 15.36
CA VAL A 71 -4.51 1.76 15.34
C VAL A 71 -4.23 2.40 13.97
N VAL A 72 -5.29 2.73 13.24
CA VAL A 72 -5.21 3.42 11.93
C VAL A 72 -5.56 4.90 12.03
N ALA A 73 -6.30 5.30 13.07
CA ALA A 73 -6.60 6.69 13.33
C ALA A 73 -6.83 6.98 14.82
N THR A 74 -6.51 8.21 15.21
CA THR A 74 -6.89 8.80 16.49
C THR A 74 -7.45 10.19 16.19
N ILE A 75 -8.76 10.37 16.40
CA ILE A 75 -9.49 11.58 16.07
C ILE A 75 -9.72 12.35 17.35
N GLU A 76 -9.29 13.61 17.40
CA GLU A 76 -9.52 14.47 18.55
C GLU A 76 -10.98 14.96 18.62
N GLY A 77 -11.52 15.04 19.82
CA GLY A 77 -12.88 15.49 20.07
C GLY A 77 -13.98 14.45 19.79
N PRO A 78 -15.25 14.86 19.94
CA PRO A 78 -16.41 13.97 19.84
C PRO A 78 -16.78 13.67 18.37
N ALA A 79 -15.90 12.97 17.65
CA ALA A 79 -16.18 12.51 16.29
C ALA A 79 -17.24 11.40 16.26
N THR A 80 -18.04 11.35 15.19
CA THR A 80 -19.10 10.36 14.97
C THR A 80 -18.94 9.56 13.68
N SER A 81 -17.85 9.81 12.93
CA SER A 81 -17.54 9.10 11.70
C SER A 81 -16.04 9.06 11.39
N TYR A 82 -15.66 8.12 10.54
CA TYR A 82 -14.30 7.96 10.01
C TYR A 82 -14.36 7.38 8.59
N SER A 83 -13.42 7.78 7.73
CA SER A 83 -13.28 7.24 6.37
C SER A 83 -11.86 6.77 6.15
N ASP A 84 -11.69 5.48 5.84
CA ASP A 84 -10.44 4.87 5.38
C ASP A 84 -10.51 4.70 3.87
N ARG A 85 -9.88 5.60 3.11
CA ARG A 85 -10.03 5.67 1.65
C ARG A 85 -9.22 4.63 0.88
N ARG A 86 -8.26 3.96 1.53
CA ARG A 86 -7.35 2.98 0.89
C ARG A 86 -7.10 1.80 1.82
N ALA A 87 -8.18 1.23 2.34
CA ALA A 87 -8.10 0.09 3.22
C ALA A 87 -7.37 -1.08 2.52
N THR A 88 -6.60 -1.85 3.29
CA THR A 88 -5.97 -3.06 2.78
C THR A 88 -7.08 -4.07 2.45
N PRO A 89 -7.16 -4.59 1.21
CA PRO A 89 -8.12 -5.62 0.85
C PRO A 89 -7.95 -6.87 1.72
N GLY A 90 -9.06 -7.55 1.99
CA GLY A 90 -9.08 -8.74 2.83
C GLY A 90 -10.49 -9.25 3.09
N THR A 91 -10.58 -10.49 3.54
CA THR A 91 -11.83 -11.10 4.03
C THR A 91 -11.91 -10.98 5.54
N ASP A 92 -13.10 -10.76 6.09
CA ASP A 92 -13.32 -10.56 7.54
C ASP A 92 -12.43 -9.47 8.17
N VAL A 93 -12.22 -8.36 7.44
CA VAL A 93 -11.47 -7.20 7.96
C VAL A 93 -12.24 -6.58 9.12
N ARG A 94 -11.55 -6.27 10.22
CA ARG A 94 -12.16 -5.84 11.47
C ARG A 94 -11.85 -4.38 11.76
N TYR A 95 -12.87 -3.54 11.81
CA TYR A 95 -12.74 -2.19 12.33
C TYR A 95 -13.31 -2.10 13.74
N THR A 96 -12.51 -1.57 14.67
CA THR A 96 -12.90 -1.38 16.07
C THR A 96 -12.91 0.10 16.41
N VAL A 97 -14.03 0.60 16.93
CA VAL A 97 -14.20 1.96 17.44
C VAL A 97 -14.08 1.95 18.96
N LYS A 98 -13.16 2.76 19.51
CA LYS A 98 -12.98 2.99 20.95
C LYS A 98 -13.13 4.47 21.29
N ILE A 99 -13.79 4.77 22.41
CA ILE A 99 -13.95 6.14 22.90
C ILE A 99 -12.83 6.44 23.91
N MET A 100 -12.15 7.56 23.73
CA MET A 100 -11.13 8.06 24.66
C MET A 100 -11.72 9.20 25.49
N TYR A 101 -11.54 9.16 26.80
CA TYR A 101 -12.08 10.15 27.73
C TYR A 101 -11.01 11.10 28.27
N ALA A 102 -11.43 12.27 28.74
CA ALA A 102 -10.56 13.28 29.32
C ALA A 102 -9.89 12.82 30.63
N ASP A 103 -10.52 11.89 31.35
CA ASP A 103 -9.98 11.25 32.57
C ASP A 103 -8.87 10.22 32.27
N GLY A 104 -8.52 10.01 30.99
CA GLY A 104 -7.50 9.07 30.55
C GLY A 104 -8.01 7.64 30.33
N THR A 105 -9.27 7.35 30.62
CA THR A 105 -9.87 6.03 30.35
C THR A 105 -10.21 5.86 28.86
N VAL A 106 -10.16 4.62 28.38
CA VAL A 106 -10.54 4.23 27.02
C VAL A 106 -11.58 3.12 27.11
N SER A 107 -12.65 3.23 26.33
CA SER A 107 -13.71 2.22 26.30
C SER A 107 -13.24 0.89 25.74
N GLU A 108 -13.99 -0.16 26.08
CA GLU A 108 -14.00 -1.36 25.24
C GLU A 108 -14.41 -0.99 23.81
N GLY A 109 -13.90 -1.76 22.86
CA GLY A 109 -14.15 -1.52 21.44
C GLY A 109 -15.46 -2.13 20.96
N ILE A 110 -16.15 -1.45 20.04
CA ILE A 110 -17.17 -2.08 19.20
C ILE A 110 -16.56 -2.38 17.84
N THR A 111 -16.65 -3.65 17.44
CA THR A 111 -16.08 -4.14 16.19
C THR A 111 -17.18 -4.40 15.16
N VAL A 112 -16.94 -3.95 13.94
CA VAL A 112 -17.69 -4.31 12.73
C VAL A 112 -16.77 -5.08 11.78
N HIS A 113 -17.37 -5.97 11.01
CA HIS A 113 -16.68 -6.90 10.11
C HIS A 113 -17.17 -6.69 8.68
N MET A 114 -16.26 -6.70 7.72
CA MET A 114 -16.57 -6.52 6.32
C MET A 114 -15.53 -7.21 5.44
N ASP A 115 -15.93 -7.56 4.22
CA ASP A 115 -14.99 -7.93 3.17
C ASP A 115 -14.61 -6.67 2.39
N ILE A 116 -13.32 -6.48 2.15
CA ILE A 116 -12.78 -5.38 1.35
C ILE A 116 -12.19 -6.00 0.10
N ILE A 117 -12.90 -5.86 -1.02
CA ILE A 117 -12.51 -6.42 -2.30
C ILE A 117 -12.01 -5.28 -3.18
N SER A 118 -10.75 -5.35 -3.58
CA SER A 118 -10.22 -4.42 -4.57
C SER A 118 -10.76 -4.76 -5.94
N THR A 119 -11.37 -3.79 -6.61
CA THR A 119 -11.72 -3.85 -8.04
C THR A 119 -10.83 -2.93 -8.88
N GLU A 120 -9.85 -2.28 -8.23
CA GLU A 120 -8.89 -1.38 -8.84
C GLU A 120 -8.00 -2.13 -9.85
N LYS A 121 -7.67 -1.46 -10.96
CA LYS A 121 -6.75 -1.95 -11.98
C LYS A 121 -5.62 -0.96 -12.20
N ALA A 122 -4.39 -1.44 -12.29
CA ALA A 122 -3.32 -0.61 -12.84
C ALA A 122 -3.68 -0.24 -14.29
N CYS A 123 -3.47 1.02 -14.67
CA CYS A 123 -3.68 1.47 -16.04
C CYS A 123 -2.34 1.67 -16.74
N LEU A 124 -2.14 1.10 -17.92
CA LEU A 124 -1.07 1.49 -18.84
C LEU A 124 -1.69 2.40 -19.91
N LEU A 125 -1.29 3.67 -19.93
CA LEU A 125 -1.74 4.65 -20.92
C LEU A 125 -0.69 4.73 -22.05
N LEU A 126 -1.03 4.15 -23.19
CA LEU A 126 -0.21 4.15 -24.40
C LEU A 126 -0.51 5.37 -25.27
N PRO A 127 0.42 5.80 -26.14
CA PRO A 127 0.17 6.88 -27.09
C PRO A 127 -0.80 6.50 -28.22
N CYS A 128 -0.97 5.22 -28.48
CA CYS A 128 -1.81 4.64 -29.52
C CYS A 128 -2.21 3.21 -29.15
N GLU A 129 -3.05 2.59 -29.98
CA GLU A 129 -3.42 1.18 -29.81
C GLU A 129 -2.18 0.29 -29.95
N MET A 130 -2.12 -0.83 -29.21
CA MET A 130 -0.93 -1.70 -29.19
C MET A 130 -0.43 -2.12 -30.59
N PRO A 131 -1.28 -2.46 -31.58
CA PRO A 131 -0.81 -2.81 -32.93
C PRO A 131 -0.18 -1.64 -33.71
N GLU A 132 -0.38 -0.41 -33.26
CA GLU A 132 0.17 0.81 -33.85
C GLU A 132 1.49 1.24 -33.18
N LEU A 133 1.90 0.58 -32.09
CA LEU A 133 3.22 0.78 -31.51
C LEU A 133 4.30 0.34 -32.49
N THR A 134 5.37 1.11 -32.56
CA THR A 134 6.49 0.89 -33.50
C THR A 134 7.82 0.64 -32.79
N ASP A 135 7.93 1.09 -31.54
CA ASP A 135 9.11 0.97 -30.72
C ASP A 135 9.08 -0.37 -29.97
N ASP A 136 10.17 -1.12 -29.99
CA ASP A 136 10.22 -2.48 -29.46
C ASP A 136 10.20 -2.54 -27.93
N ASP A 137 10.78 -1.55 -27.24
CA ASP A 137 10.70 -1.42 -25.79
C ASP A 137 9.28 -1.01 -25.34
N GLU A 138 8.62 -0.08 -26.04
CA GLU A 138 7.20 0.24 -25.79
C GLU A 138 6.29 -0.99 -26.05
N ILE A 139 6.53 -1.75 -27.11
CA ILE A 139 5.81 -3.02 -27.41
C ILE A 139 6.05 -4.06 -26.32
N TYR A 140 7.31 -4.25 -25.91
CA TYR A 140 7.67 -5.20 -24.88
C TYR A 140 7.00 -4.85 -23.55
N ALA A 141 7.08 -3.57 -23.13
CA ALA A 141 6.43 -3.07 -21.92
C ALA A 141 4.92 -3.31 -21.94
N ALA A 142 4.24 -3.04 -23.07
CA ALA A 142 2.80 -3.25 -23.20
C ALA A 142 2.40 -4.74 -23.14
N ASN A 143 3.18 -5.62 -23.78
CA ASN A 143 2.97 -7.06 -23.73
C ASN A 143 3.23 -7.62 -22.32
N TRP A 144 4.33 -7.22 -21.69
CA TRP A 144 4.65 -7.60 -20.32
C TRP A 144 3.55 -7.15 -19.35
N PHE A 145 3.11 -5.89 -19.45
CA PHE A 145 2.03 -5.37 -18.61
C PHE A 145 0.75 -6.20 -18.73
N THR A 146 0.35 -6.50 -19.97
CA THR A 146 -0.85 -7.29 -20.25
C THR A 146 -0.73 -8.71 -19.68
N GLN A 147 0.46 -9.32 -19.80
CA GLN A 147 0.72 -10.66 -19.28
C GLN A 147 0.77 -10.71 -17.75
N GLU A 148 1.49 -9.78 -17.14
CA GLU A 148 1.76 -9.75 -15.69
C GLU A 148 0.52 -9.33 -14.90
N TYR A 149 -0.14 -8.25 -15.34
CA TYR A 149 -1.29 -7.73 -14.60
C TYR A 149 -2.58 -8.47 -14.96
N GLY A 150 -2.73 -8.99 -16.19
CA GLY A 150 -3.93 -9.71 -16.62
C GLY A 150 -5.22 -8.97 -16.27
N ASP A 151 -6.11 -9.62 -15.50
CA ASP A 151 -7.37 -9.03 -15.06
C ASP A 151 -7.20 -7.82 -14.10
N ASN A 152 -6.05 -7.69 -13.44
CA ASN A 152 -5.69 -6.58 -12.55
C ASN A 152 -5.11 -5.37 -13.30
N GLY A 153 -5.00 -5.45 -14.63
CA GLY A 153 -4.50 -4.39 -15.50
C GLY A 153 -5.54 -3.94 -16.52
N VAL A 154 -5.38 -2.73 -17.02
CA VAL A 154 -6.09 -2.23 -18.20
C VAL A 154 -5.14 -1.41 -19.06
N VAL A 155 -5.18 -1.63 -20.37
CA VAL A 155 -4.46 -0.81 -21.34
C VAL A 155 -5.47 0.20 -21.92
N MET A 156 -5.09 1.46 -21.92
CA MET A 156 -5.91 2.57 -22.43
C MET A 156 -5.08 3.43 -23.38
N THR A 157 -5.76 4.18 -24.23
CA THR A 157 -5.15 5.20 -25.09
C THR A 157 -5.69 6.59 -24.73
N PRO A 158 -5.20 7.68 -25.33
CA PRO A 158 -5.66 9.02 -24.99
C PRO A 158 -7.16 9.22 -25.33
N ALA A 159 -7.74 8.39 -26.20
CA ALA A 159 -9.18 8.36 -26.47
C ALA A 159 -10.01 7.91 -25.25
N ASP A 160 -9.40 7.15 -24.33
CA ASP A 160 -10.02 6.61 -23.13
C ASP A 160 -9.70 7.40 -21.87
N VAL A 161 -8.91 8.49 -21.95
CA VAL A 161 -8.38 9.20 -20.77
C VAL A 161 -9.49 9.65 -19.79
N ASN A 162 -10.66 10.03 -20.31
CA ASN A 162 -11.81 10.44 -19.50
C ASN A 162 -12.49 9.29 -18.73
N LYS A 163 -12.12 8.04 -19.00
CA LYS A 163 -12.59 6.85 -18.28
C LYS A 163 -11.69 6.50 -17.09
N ILE A 164 -10.50 7.10 -17.00
CA ILE A 164 -9.57 6.87 -15.90
C ILE A 164 -10.12 7.58 -14.66
N THR A 165 -10.34 6.83 -13.58
CA THR A 165 -10.76 7.38 -12.29
C THR A 165 -9.83 6.90 -11.19
N VAL A 166 -9.70 7.65 -10.10
CA VAL A 166 -8.90 7.22 -8.94
C VAL A 166 -9.45 5.93 -8.31
N LYS A 167 -10.77 5.73 -8.42
CA LYS A 167 -11.46 4.54 -7.90
C LYS A 167 -11.16 3.28 -8.71
N ASP A 168 -11.13 3.40 -10.03
CA ASP A 168 -10.93 2.25 -10.91
C ASP A 168 -9.46 2.04 -11.24
N ASN A 169 -8.69 3.13 -11.28
CA ASN A 169 -7.29 3.17 -11.68
C ASN A 169 -6.49 4.00 -10.67
N PRO A 170 -6.03 3.42 -9.55
CA PRO A 170 -5.26 4.16 -8.54
C PRO A 170 -3.87 4.58 -9.03
N VAL A 171 -3.37 3.92 -10.08
CA VAL A 171 -2.09 4.22 -10.73
C VAL A 171 -2.25 4.14 -12.25
N VAL A 172 -1.74 5.16 -12.94
CA VAL A 172 -1.58 5.23 -14.40
C VAL A 172 -0.10 5.22 -14.74
N TRP A 173 0.38 4.19 -15.42
CA TRP A 173 1.71 4.12 -15.98
C TRP A 173 1.72 4.73 -17.38
N ILE A 174 2.65 5.66 -17.63
CA ILE A 174 2.97 6.20 -18.95
C ILE A 174 4.44 5.88 -19.23
N ASN A 175 4.69 5.10 -20.27
CA ASN A 175 6.02 4.78 -20.77
C ASN A 175 6.22 5.40 -22.15
N ILE A 176 7.32 6.14 -22.34
CA ILE A 176 7.74 6.63 -23.65
C ILE A 176 9.24 6.36 -23.75
N ASP A 177 9.62 5.49 -24.67
CA ASP A 177 10.99 5.01 -24.86
C ASP A 177 11.25 5.08 -26.36
N ARG A 178 12.00 6.08 -26.83
CA ARG A 178 12.13 6.34 -28.29
C ARG A 178 13.49 6.86 -28.68
N GLU A 179 14.15 6.16 -29.59
CA GLU A 179 15.37 6.64 -30.22
C GLU A 179 15.09 7.92 -31.02
N GLY A 180 15.98 8.90 -30.89
CA GLY A 180 15.97 10.16 -31.63
C GLY A 180 14.91 11.17 -31.20
N LEU A 181 14.14 10.89 -30.13
CA LEU A 181 13.13 11.82 -29.62
C LEU A 181 13.79 13.13 -29.12
N PRO A 182 13.41 14.32 -29.61
CA PRO A 182 14.01 15.55 -29.11
C PRO A 182 13.57 15.88 -27.67
N MET A 183 14.48 16.42 -26.85
CA MET A 183 14.19 16.84 -25.47
C MET A 183 13.02 17.83 -25.40
N GLY A 184 12.19 17.68 -24.36
CA GLY A 184 11.10 18.60 -24.03
C GLY A 184 9.73 17.98 -24.23
N TRP A 185 8.83 18.18 -23.27
CA TRP A 185 7.52 17.53 -23.24
C TRP A 185 6.65 17.79 -24.49
N ARG A 186 6.86 18.91 -25.19
CA ARG A 186 6.14 19.25 -26.44
C ARG A 186 6.55 18.37 -27.64
N ASN A 187 7.64 17.63 -27.53
CA ASN A 187 8.12 16.70 -28.55
C ASN A 187 7.71 15.25 -28.26
N LEU A 188 7.07 14.97 -27.12
CA LEU A 188 6.49 13.66 -26.81
C LEU A 188 5.36 13.32 -27.80
N PRO A 189 4.88 12.06 -27.85
CA PRO A 189 3.81 11.66 -28.76
C PRO A 189 2.61 12.60 -28.63
N GLU A 190 2.26 13.25 -29.75
CA GLU A 190 1.31 14.38 -29.78
C GLU A 190 -0.01 14.07 -29.05
N LYS A 191 -0.53 12.85 -29.22
CA LYS A 191 -1.78 12.42 -28.57
C LYS A 191 -1.68 12.35 -27.04
N LEU A 192 -0.52 12.07 -26.45
CA LEU A 192 -0.34 12.03 -24.99
C LEU A 192 -0.22 13.42 -24.37
N VAL A 193 0.26 14.40 -25.14
CA VAL A 193 0.46 15.78 -24.69
C VAL A 193 -0.55 16.76 -25.29
N ALA A 194 -1.63 16.23 -25.87
CA ALA A 194 -2.78 17.01 -26.31
C ALA A 194 -3.39 17.74 -25.09
N PRO A 195 -3.83 19.00 -25.23
CA PRO A 195 -4.36 19.79 -24.11
C PRO A 195 -5.44 19.07 -23.30
N GLU A 196 -6.40 18.44 -23.98
CA GLU A 196 -7.51 17.71 -23.35
C GLU A 196 -7.05 16.48 -22.55
N VAL A 197 -5.96 15.84 -22.97
CA VAL A 197 -5.39 14.68 -22.28
C VAL A 197 -4.60 15.13 -21.05
N LEU A 198 -3.84 16.21 -21.18
CA LEU A 198 -3.12 16.83 -20.07
C LEU A 198 -4.10 17.35 -19.00
N ASP A 199 -5.19 17.99 -19.41
CA ASP A 199 -6.23 18.47 -18.49
C ASP A 199 -6.91 17.30 -17.76
N ALA A 200 -7.30 16.23 -18.47
CA ALA A 200 -7.88 15.04 -17.84
C ALA A 200 -6.90 14.35 -16.86
N LEU A 201 -5.61 14.27 -17.20
CA LEU A 201 -4.59 13.71 -16.30
C LEU A 201 -4.36 14.59 -15.07
N ARG A 202 -4.40 15.92 -15.21
CA ARG A 202 -4.33 16.85 -14.06
C ARG A 202 -5.54 16.69 -13.15
N ASP A 203 -6.75 16.63 -13.71
CA ASP A 203 -7.98 16.40 -12.92
C ASP A 203 -7.90 15.06 -12.17
N TYR A 204 -7.37 14.02 -12.82
CA TYR A 204 -7.12 12.72 -12.19
C TYR A 204 -6.10 12.81 -11.03
N ILE A 205 -4.99 13.54 -11.22
CA ILE A 205 -3.97 13.76 -10.19
C ILE A 205 -4.54 14.57 -9.01
N ASP A 206 -5.28 15.65 -9.29
CA ASP A 206 -5.92 16.50 -8.28
C ASP A 206 -6.98 15.73 -7.47
N ALA A 207 -7.63 14.74 -8.08
CA ALA A 207 -8.53 13.81 -7.39
C ALA A 207 -7.79 12.78 -6.49
N GLY A 208 -6.46 12.78 -6.49
CA GLY A 208 -5.61 11.87 -5.70
C GLY A 208 -5.10 10.64 -6.45
N GLY A 209 -5.16 10.67 -7.79
CA GLY A 209 -4.57 9.67 -8.66
C GLY A 209 -3.04 9.73 -8.69
N HIS A 210 -2.39 8.64 -9.10
CA HIS A 210 -0.94 8.58 -9.22
C HIS A 210 -0.52 8.28 -10.64
N VAL A 211 0.43 9.04 -11.17
CA VAL A 211 1.10 8.72 -12.43
C VAL A 211 2.48 8.12 -12.15
N TYR A 212 2.75 6.99 -12.77
CA TYR A 212 4.09 6.43 -12.85
C TYR A 212 4.65 6.79 -14.23
N LEU A 213 5.68 7.62 -14.27
CA LEU A 213 6.30 8.09 -15.51
C LEU A 213 7.66 7.41 -15.67
N THR A 214 7.89 6.74 -16.80
CA THR A 214 9.17 6.08 -17.09
C THR A 214 9.79 6.62 -18.37
N LYS A 215 11.14 6.61 -18.40
CA LYS A 215 11.94 7.04 -19.56
C LYS A 215 11.58 8.47 -19.97
N HIS A 216 11.33 8.76 -21.25
CA HIS A 216 11.02 10.12 -21.69
C HIS A 216 9.69 10.66 -21.18
N ALA A 217 8.80 9.82 -20.64
CA ALA A 217 7.56 10.28 -20.03
C ALA A 217 7.81 11.15 -18.78
N THR A 218 8.99 11.11 -18.15
CA THR A 218 9.31 12.00 -17.02
C THR A 218 9.35 13.48 -17.43
N GLN A 219 9.51 13.80 -18.72
CA GLN A 219 9.31 15.15 -19.25
C GLN A 219 7.89 15.68 -18.99
N MET A 220 6.88 14.80 -18.83
CA MET A 220 5.50 15.19 -18.51
C MET A 220 5.33 15.80 -17.11
N THR A 221 6.35 15.78 -16.26
CA THR A 221 6.31 16.42 -14.93
C THR A 221 5.91 17.89 -14.97
N VAL A 222 6.36 18.62 -16.00
CA VAL A 222 6.00 20.03 -16.21
C VAL A 222 4.55 20.20 -16.67
N PRO A 223 4.10 19.61 -17.79
CA PRO A 223 2.71 19.78 -18.24
C PRO A 223 1.70 19.15 -17.28
N LEU A 224 2.08 18.21 -16.41
CA LEU A 224 1.18 17.69 -15.37
C LEU A 224 1.17 18.51 -14.07
N GLY A 225 1.96 19.59 -13.99
CA GLY A 225 1.93 20.53 -12.87
C GLY A 225 2.75 20.10 -11.65
N PHE A 226 3.57 19.05 -11.74
CA PHE A 226 4.47 18.65 -10.65
C PHE A 226 5.65 19.62 -10.49
N LEU A 227 6.11 20.22 -11.59
CA LEU A 227 7.27 21.12 -11.62
C LEU A 227 6.96 22.36 -12.46
N ASP A 228 7.42 23.53 -12.01
CA ASP A 228 7.50 24.71 -12.87
C ASP A 228 8.43 24.45 -14.06
N GLU A 229 8.20 25.12 -15.19
CA GLU A 229 9.00 24.95 -16.42
C GLU A 229 10.50 25.24 -16.21
N GLN A 230 10.86 26.11 -15.25
CA GLN A 230 12.26 26.37 -14.90
C GLN A 230 12.97 25.14 -14.29
N PHE A 231 12.22 24.23 -13.65
CA PHE A 231 12.70 23.00 -13.04
C PHE A 231 12.48 21.77 -13.91
N ALA A 232 12.14 21.95 -15.20
CA ALA A 232 11.99 20.85 -16.16
C ALA A 232 13.21 19.91 -16.12
N PRO A 233 13.04 18.58 -16.26
CA PRO A 233 14.16 17.65 -16.32
C PRO A 233 15.05 17.95 -17.54
N ARG A 234 16.36 18.18 -17.29
CA ARG A 234 17.36 18.57 -18.31
C ARG A 234 18.46 17.55 -18.54
N LEU A 235 18.56 16.54 -17.68
CA LEU A 235 19.38 15.38 -17.98
C LEU A 235 18.58 14.59 -19.03
N TYR A 236 19.06 14.54 -20.27
CA TYR A 236 18.30 13.97 -21.36
C TYR A 236 19.21 13.30 -22.38
N ALA A 237 18.85 12.09 -22.77
CA ALA A 237 19.41 11.39 -23.90
C ALA A 237 18.31 10.59 -24.62
N SER A 238 18.50 10.39 -25.93
CA SER A 238 17.58 9.67 -26.81
C SER A 238 18.38 8.90 -27.88
N GLY A 239 19.55 8.39 -27.52
CA GLY A 239 20.44 7.71 -28.47
C GLY A 239 20.22 6.20 -28.50
N ALA A 240 20.67 5.55 -29.58
CA ALA A 240 20.64 4.08 -29.73
C ALA A 240 21.32 3.32 -28.58
N GLY A 241 22.19 3.98 -27.83
CA GLY A 241 22.92 3.41 -26.71
C GLY A 241 24.05 2.47 -27.12
N GLY A 242 24.24 1.39 -26.37
CA GLY A 242 25.33 0.44 -26.61
C GLY A 242 25.43 -0.69 -25.57
N GLU A 243 26.49 -1.49 -25.69
CA GLU A 243 26.76 -2.63 -24.83
C GLU A 243 27.35 -2.22 -23.46
N GLY A 244 26.74 -2.71 -22.38
CA GLY A 244 27.21 -2.54 -21.00
C GLY A 244 27.51 -3.88 -20.32
N SER A 245 28.52 -3.92 -19.44
CA SER A 245 28.91 -5.14 -18.70
C SER A 245 28.61 -5.09 -17.20
N ASP A 246 28.25 -3.91 -16.70
CA ASP A 246 27.92 -3.62 -15.30
C ASP A 246 26.45 -3.94 -15.00
N ILE A 247 26.04 -3.85 -13.73
CA ILE A 247 24.64 -3.92 -13.32
C ILE A 247 24.27 -2.55 -12.78
N TRP A 248 23.21 -1.96 -13.29
CA TRP A 248 22.66 -0.73 -12.75
C TRP A 248 21.69 -1.08 -11.63
N THR A 249 21.84 -0.38 -10.51
CA THR A 249 21.13 -0.72 -9.28
C THR A 249 20.51 0.54 -8.66
N MET A 250 19.42 0.35 -7.93
CA MET A 250 18.89 1.34 -7.02
C MET A 250 19.56 1.17 -5.65
N ASN A 251 20.07 2.28 -5.12
CA ASN A 251 20.66 2.34 -3.80
C ASN A 251 19.65 2.91 -2.79
N CYS A 252 19.22 2.09 -1.83
CA CYS A 252 18.33 2.51 -0.75
C CYS A 252 19.09 3.02 0.47
N ASN A 253 20.42 3.05 0.43
CA ASN A 253 21.24 3.59 1.50
C ASN A 253 21.81 4.97 1.13
N ILE A 254 21.33 6.02 1.81
CA ILE A 254 21.76 7.40 1.56
C ILE A 254 23.01 7.69 2.40
N GLY A 255 24.13 7.88 1.72
CA GLY A 255 25.40 8.26 2.33
C GLY A 255 26.04 7.20 3.23
N LEU A 256 25.63 5.92 3.14
CA LEU A 256 26.03 4.86 4.09
C LEU A 256 25.61 5.13 5.54
N ILE A 257 24.64 6.03 5.72
CA ILE A 257 24.18 6.52 7.03
C ILE A 257 22.70 6.21 7.21
N TYR A 258 21.89 6.43 6.18
CA TYR A 258 20.44 6.23 6.22
C TYR A 258 20.08 5.00 5.40
N ASP A 259 19.95 3.87 6.09
CA ASP A 259 19.53 2.62 5.50
C ASP A 259 18.00 2.55 5.43
N HIS A 260 17.45 2.42 4.22
CA HIS A 260 16.03 2.27 3.97
C HIS A 260 15.66 0.89 3.39
N TYR A 261 16.55 -0.11 3.42
CA TYR A 261 16.26 -1.44 2.87
C TYR A 261 15.09 -2.14 3.57
N ASP A 262 14.93 -1.94 4.87
CA ASP A 262 13.82 -2.52 5.64
C ASP A 262 12.46 -1.83 5.39
N SER A 263 12.41 -0.85 4.47
CA SER A 263 11.16 -0.23 4.06
C SER A 263 10.22 -1.27 3.45
N PRO A 264 8.94 -1.32 3.85
CA PRO A 264 7.94 -2.18 3.22
C PRO A 264 7.82 -1.98 1.70
N LEU A 265 8.24 -0.80 1.18
CA LEU A 265 8.28 -0.51 -0.25
C LEU A 265 9.17 -1.48 -1.03
N PHE A 266 10.24 -1.98 -0.41
CA PHE A 266 11.21 -2.87 -1.05
C PHE A 266 11.03 -4.34 -0.65
N ALA A 267 9.98 -4.65 0.11
CA ALA A 267 9.72 -6.01 0.56
C ALA A 267 9.54 -6.97 -0.62
N GLY A 268 10.27 -8.08 -0.60
CA GLY A 268 10.23 -9.09 -1.66
C GLY A 268 11.08 -8.80 -2.89
N LEU A 269 11.68 -7.61 -3.00
CA LEU A 269 12.64 -7.32 -4.06
C LEU A 269 13.96 -8.08 -3.80
N THR A 270 14.54 -8.61 -4.88
CA THR A 270 15.87 -9.23 -4.81
C THR A 270 16.94 -8.15 -4.69
N THR A 271 18.02 -8.47 -3.98
CA THR A 271 19.20 -7.61 -3.87
C THR A 271 20.39 -8.25 -4.57
N CYS A 272 21.38 -7.42 -4.89
CA CYS A 272 22.65 -7.83 -5.46
C CYS A 272 23.80 -7.11 -4.74
N ASP A 273 24.96 -7.79 -4.73
CA ASP A 273 26.15 -7.37 -3.98
C ASP A 273 27.19 -6.74 -4.93
N VAL A 274 26.73 -5.88 -5.84
CA VAL A 274 27.61 -5.12 -6.76
C VAL A 274 28.41 -4.05 -5.99
N PHE A 275 27.93 -3.65 -4.82
CA PHE A 275 28.57 -2.70 -3.91
C PHE A 275 28.85 -3.36 -2.54
N THR A 276 29.52 -2.65 -1.64
CA THR A 276 29.84 -3.12 -0.28
C THR A 276 28.60 -3.27 0.63
N HIS A 277 27.44 -2.90 0.12
CA HIS A 277 26.14 -2.99 0.76
C HIS A 277 25.12 -3.49 -0.27
N PRO A 278 23.99 -4.09 0.18
CA PRO A 278 22.95 -4.56 -0.73
C PRO A 278 22.48 -3.41 -1.64
N THR A 279 22.10 -3.73 -2.87
CA THR A 279 21.44 -2.83 -3.83
C THR A 279 20.41 -3.59 -4.65
N ILE A 280 19.38 -2.92 -5.16
CA ILE A 280 18.31 -3.58 -5.94
C ILE A 280 18.68 -3.50 -7.43
N PRO A 281 18.88 -4.61 -8.13
CA PRO A 281 19.23 -4.58 -9.56
C PRO A 281 18.05 -4.07 -10.40
N LEU A 282 18.33 -3.17 -11.33
CA LEU A 282 17.36 -2.62 -12.28
C LEU A 282 17.67 -3.06 -13.72
N ILE A 283 18.92 -2.91 -14.16
CA ILE A 283 19.34 -3.24 -15.53
C ILE A 283 20.61 -4.08 -15.47
N GLY A 284 20.57 -5.25 -16.12
CA GLY A 284 21.70 -6.18 -16.21
C GLY A 284 22.66 -5.87 -17.38
N PRO A 285 23.75 -6.64 -17.52
CA PRO A 285 24.65 -6.58 -18.67
C PRO A 285 23.92 -6.83 -20.00
N GLY A 286 24.39 -6.20 -21.08
CA GLY A 286 23.87 -6.34 -22.43
C GLY A 286 23.67 -5.00 -23.14
N TRP A 287 22.97 -5.05 -24.27
CA TRP A 287 22.54 -3.87 -25.02
C TRP A 287 21.59 -3.01 -24.18
N ARG A 288 21.83 -1.70 -24.15
CA ARG A 288 21.00 -0.72 -23.46
C ARG A 288 20.89 0.53 -24.29
N GLU A 289 19.67 1.00 -24.48
CA GLU A 289 19.42 2.27 -25.15
C GLU A 289 19.76 3.46 -24.23
N ASP A 290 20.20 4.56 -24.83
CA ASP A 290 20.58 5.78 -24.10
C ASP A 290 19.39 6.73 -24.00
N HIS A 291 18.40 6.33 -23.19
CA HIS A 291 17.13 7.04 -22.99
C HIS A 291 17.01 7.67 -21.59
N ASN A 292 18.12 8.23 -21.11
CA ASN A 292 18.22 8.87 -19.79
C ASN A 292 17.33 10.13 -19.70
N CYS A 293 16.56 10.29 -18.62
CA CYS A 293 15.61 11.39 -18.45
C CYS A 293 15.22 11.65 -16.99
#